data_AF-A0AAU9JKL4-F1
#
_entry.id   AF-A0AAU9JKL4-F1
#
_cell.length_a   1.000
_cell.length_b   1.000
_cell.length_c   1.000
_cell.angle_alpha   90.00
_cell.angle_beta   90.00
_cell.angle_gamma   90.00
#
_symmetry.space_group_name_H-M   'P 1'
#
loop_
_entity.id
_entity.type
_entity.pdbx_description
1 polymer ?
#
loop_
_entity_poly.entity_id
_entity_poly.type
_entity_poly.pdbx_seq_one_letter_code
_entity_poly.pdbx_strand_id
1 'polypeptide(L)'
;MEGHRNQGISQHALQEQAAIMQSFARQSHKCFMKCVQKPSRSLSSTEDRCLTNCVDRFYDTQQFLIERLQGLAQKEQEKAGMVNH
;
A
#
# COMPACT_ATOMS: atom_id res chain seq x y z
N MET A 1 -0.99 -39.08 -23.20
CA MET A 1 0.05 -38.64 -22.25
C MET A 1 0.24 -37.16 -22.47
N GLU A 2 -0.12 -36.39 -21.43
CA GLU A 2 0.30 -35.02 -21.09
C GLU A 2 -0.05 -33.90 -22.12
N GLY A 3 -0.87 -32.88 -21.85
CA GLY A 3 -1.27 -32.30 -20.57
C GLY A 3 -0.56 -30.97 -20.26
N HIS A 4 -0.35 -30.07 -21.22
CA HIS A 4 0.23 -28.73 -20.96
C HIS A 4 -0.82 -27.63 -21.08
N ARG A 5 -1.66 -27.51 -20.05
CA ARG A 5 -2.41 -26.26 -19.80
C ARG A 5 -1.42 -25.26 -19.21
N ASN A 6 -0.61 -24.62 -20.06
CA ASN A 6 0.21 -23.48 -19.65
C ASN A 6 -0.72 -22.28 -19.42
N GLN A 7 -1.30 -22.19 -18.23
CA GLN A 7 -2.06 -21.03 -17.79
C GLN A 7 -1.04 -19.91 -17.54
N GLY A 8 -0.81 -19.09 -18.57
CA GLY A 8 -0.04 -17.86 -18.48
C GLY A 8 -0.57 -16.99 -17.33
N ILE A 9 0.37 -16.36 -16.63
CA ILE A 9 0.14 -15.50 -15.47
C ILE A 9 -1.06 -14.59 -15.72
N SER A 10 -2.10 -14.70 -14.88
CA SER A 10 -3.31 -13.88 -14.98
C SER A 10 -2.93 -12.41 -15.04
N GLN A 11 -3.42 -11.67 -16.04
CA GLN A 11 -3.14 -10.25 -16.24
C GLN A 11 -3.41 -9.41 -14.96
N HIS A 12 -4.39 -9.85 -14.15
CA HIS A 12 -4.68 -9.26 -12.84
C HIS A 12 -3.52 -9.41 -11.85
N ALA A 13 -2.86 -10.57 -11.80
CA ALA A 13 -1.74 -10.81 -10.89
C ALA A 13 -0.53 -9.92 -11.24
N LEU A 14 -0.28 -9.69 -12.53
CA LEU A 14 0.78 -8.78 -12.99
C LEU A 14 0.48 -7.32 -12.60
N GLN A 15 -0.78 -6.90 -12.75
CA GLN A 15 -1.20 -5.54 -12.38
C GLN A 15 -1.10 -5.31 -10.87
N GLU A 16 -1.54 -6.27 -10.06
CA GLU A 16 -1.43 -6.20 -8.60
C GLU A 16 0.04 -6.12 -8.16
N GLN A 17 0.90 -6.98 -8.72
CA GLN A 17 2.33 -6.95 -8.45
C GLN A 17 2.95 -5.59 -8.82
N ALA A 18 2.61 -5.03 -9.99
CA ALA A 18 3.09 -3.72 -10.41
C ALA A 18 2.64 -2.61 -9.46
N ALA A 19 1.39 -2.64 -8.99
CA ALA A 19 0.86 -1.66 -8.04
C ALA A 19 1.57 -1.73 -6.67
N ILE A 20 1.88 -2.94 -6.19
CA ILE A 20 2.66 -3.15 -4.97
C ILE A 20 4.07 -2.59 -5.13
N MET A 21 4.76 -2.93 -6.22
CA MET A 21 6.12 -2.45 -6.48
C MET A 21 6.18 -0.92 -6.57
N GLN A 22 5.21 -0.30 -7.25
CA GLN A 22 5.15 1.15 -7.38
C GLN A 22 4.94 1.85 -6.02
N SER A 23 4.10 1.26 -5.17
CA SER A 23 3.86 1.75 -3.82
C SER A 23 5.08 1.59 -2.93
N PHE A 24 5.75 0.45 -3.01
CA PHE A 24 7.02 0.21 -2.33
C PHE A 24 8.10 1.21 -2.76
N ALA A 25 8.25 1.48 -4.06
CA ALA A 25 9.22 2.45 -4.58
C ALA A 25 8.95 3.86 -4.04
N ARG A 26 7.68 4.32 -4.06
CA ARG A 26 7.30 5.62 -3.51
C ARG A 26 7.61 5.74 -2.03
N GLN A 27 7.26 4.73 -1.25
CA GLN A 27 7.47 4.74 0.20
C GLN A 27 8.94 4.65 0.56
N SER A 28 9.70 3.83 -0.17
CA SER A 28 11.15 3.74 -0.02
C SER A 28 11.81 5.09 -0.25
N HIS A 29 11.45 5.80 -1.33
CA HIS A 29 11.98 7.13 -1.61
C HIS A 29 11.62 8.13 -0.51
N LYS A 30 10.35 8.20 -0.10
CA LYS A 30 9.88 9.11 0.94
C LYS A 30 10.58 8.88 2.28
N CYS A 31 10.66 7.62 2.71
CA CYS A 31 11.27 7.27 4.00
C CYS A 31 12.79 7.44 3.98
N PHE A 32 13.44 7.16 2.84
CA PHE A 32 14.86 7.45 2.67
C PHE A 32 15.15 8.95 2.86
N MET A 33 14.44 9.82 2.13
CA MET A 33 14.63 11.27 2.22
C MET A 33 14.34 11.83 3.62
N LYS A 34 13.44 11.17 4.38
CA LYS A 34 13.07 11.59 5.73
C LYS A 34 14.07 11.11 6.80
N CYS A 35 14.57 9.89 6.66
CA CYS A 35 15.28 9.20 7.73
C CYS A 35 16.79 9.12 7.54
N VAL A 36 17.28 9.07 6.30
CA VAL A 36 18.70 8.87 5.99
C VAL A 36 19.35 10.22 5.71
N GLN A 37 20.06 10.75 6.71
CA GLN A 37 20.73 12.06 6.60
C GLN A 37 22.09 11.96 5.92
N LYS A 38 22.82 10.87 6.18
CA LYS A 38 24.18 10.65 5.67
C LYS A 38 24.28 9.22 5.13
N PRO A 39 24.07 9.04 3.80
CA PRO A 39 24.16 7.73 3.19
C PRO A 39 25.51 7.07 3.48
N SER A 40 25.47 5.83 3.95
CA SER A 40 26.63 5.01 4.28
C SER A 40 26.40 3.57 3.79
N ARG A 41 27.39 2.69 3.99
CA ARG A 41 27.28 1.26 3.64
C ARG A 41 26.32 0.49 4.56
N SER A 42 25.96 1.07 5.70
CA SER A 42 25.07 0.47 6.69
C SER A 42 24.19 1.56 7.30
N LEU A 43 22.97 1.18 7.69
CA LEU A 43 22.09 2.04 8.47
C LEU A 43 22.60 2.12 9.91
N SER A 44 22.63 3.32 10.47
CA SER A 44 22.75 3.48 11.92
C SER A 44 21.47 2.98 12.62
N SER A 45 21.56 2.66 13.92
CA SER A 45 20.39 2.25 14.71
C SER A 45 19.27 3.30 14.71
N THR A 46 19.61 4.58 14.62
CA THR A 46 18.65 5.68 14.51
C THR A 46 17.95 5.68 13.15
N GLU A 47 18.69 5.49 12.05
CA GLU A 47 18.13 5.43 10.70
C GLU A 47 17.23 4.22 10.52
N ASP A 48 17.66 3.05 10.99
CA ASP A 48 16.89 1.81 10.97
C ASP A 48 15.54 1.98 11.70
N ARG A 49 15.60 2.44 12.96
CA ARG A 49 14.39 2.72 13.75
C ARG A 49 13.49 3.77 13.08
N CYS A 50 14.07 4.80 12.46
CA CYS A 50 13.28 5.81 11.75
C CYS A 50 12.57 5.21 10.54
N LEU A 51 13.25 4.36 9.75
CA LEU A 51 12.68 3.73 8.56
C LEU A 51 11.53 2.79 8.91
N THR A 52 11.69 1.94 9.94
CA THR A 52 10.61 1.09 10.46
C THR A 52 9.39 1.92 10.82
N ASN A 53 9.58 2.94 11.66
CA ASN A 53 8.48 3.83 12.05
C ASN A 53 7.87 4.59 10.86
N CYS A 54 8.67 5.02 9.89
CA CYS A 54 8.19 5.77 8.74
C CYS A 54 7.20 4.95 7.90
N VAL A 55 7.54 3.69 7.66
CA VAL A 55 6.74 2.77 6.86
C VAL A 55 5.50 2.32 7.64
N ASP A 56 5.65 1.93 8.91
CA ASP A 56 4.53 1.50 9.77
C ASP A 56 3.48 2.60 9.92
N ARG A 57 3.90 3.83 10.23
CA ARG A 57 2.99 4.97 10.37
C ARG A 57 2.26 5.29 9.07
N PHE A 58 2.89 5.09 7.92
CA PHE A 58 2.19 5.24 6.65
C PHE A 58 1.10 4.18 6.49
N TYR A 59 1.41 2.91 6.73
CA TYR A 59 0.43 1.83 6.60
C TYR A 59 -0.74 2.00 7.57
N ASP A 60 -0.46 2.34 8.84
CA ASP A 60 -1.51 2.62 9.84
C ASP A 60 -2.43 3.75 9.38
N THR A 61 -1.85 4.84 8.86
CA THR A 61 -2.61 5.98 8.35
C THR A 61 -3.46 5.58 7.13
N GLN A 62 -2.90 4.78 6.22
CA GLN A 62 -3.63 4.30 5.05
C GLN A 62 -4.83 3.43 5.45
N GLN A 63 -4.66 2.48 6.38
CA GLN A 63 -5.76 1.63 6.85
C GLN A 63 -6.87 2.47 7.50
N PHE A 64 -6.50 3.37 8.41
CA PHE A 64 -7.45 4.27 9.04
C PHE A 64 -8.27 5.10 8.02
N LEU A 65 -7.60 5.64 7.00
CA LEU A 65 -8.27 6.40 5.94
C LEU A 65 -9.21 5.52 5.11
N ILE A 66 -8.79 4.32 4.74
CA ILE A 66 -9.61 3.38 3.96
C ILE A 66 -10.87 3.00 4.72
N GLU A 67 -10.74 2.59 5.98
CA GLU A 67 -11.87 2.24 6.85
C GLU A 67 -12.85 3.41 7.00
N ARG A 68 -12.32 4.62 7.21
CA ARG A 68 -13.13 5.84 7.30
C ARG A 68 -13.88 6.13 6.00
N LEU A 69 -13.21 6.03 4.85
CA LEU A 69 -13.81 6.29 3.54
C LEU A 69 -14.88 5.25 3.20
N GLN A 70 -14.65 3.98 3.49
CA GLN A 70 -15.64 2.91 3.30
C GLN A 70 -16.88 3.14 4.15
N GLY A 71 -16.71 3.48 5.44
CA GLY A 71 -17.82 3.78 6.32
C GLY A 71 -18.63 5.02 5.89
N LEU A 72 -17.98 6.01 5.27
CA LEU A 72 -18.68 7.16 4.67
C LEU A 72 -19.46 6.75 3.41
N ALA A 73 -18.84 5.95 2.53
CA ALA A 73 -19.49 5.48 1.30
C ALA A 73 -20.74 4.65 1.60
N GLN A 74 -20.71 3.79 2.62
CA GLN A 74 -21.87 3.00 3.05
C GLN A 74 -23.02 3.90 3.53
N LYS A 75 -22.73 4.91 4.36
CA LYS A 75 -23.75 5.87 4.84
C LYS A 75 -24.41 6.66 3.71
N GLU A 76 -23.64 7.03 2.69
CA GLU A 76 -24.19 7.73 1.52
C GLU A 76 -25.06 6.79 0.66
N GLN A 77 -24.70 5.51 0.53
CA GLN A 77 -25.53 4.51 -0.13
C GLN A 77 -26.85 4.26 0.61
N GLU A 78 -26.83 4.18 1.95
CA GLU A 78 -28.03 4.05 2.77
C GLU A 78 -28.98 5.23 2.56
N LYS A 79 -28.47 6.47 2.60
CA LYS A 79 -29.27 7.68 2.33
C LYS A 79 -29.84 7.70 0.90
N ALA A 80 -29.05 7.32 -0.10
CA ALA A 80 -29.52 7.24 -1.48
C ALA A 80 -30.60 6.14 -1.67
N GLY A 81 -30.52 5.05 -0.91
CA GLY A 81 -31.56 4.02 -0.84
C GLY A 81 -32.86 4.53 -0.21
N MET A 82 -32.78 5.40 0.80
CA MET A 82 -33.94 6.01 1.47
C MET A 82 -34.64 7.13 0.68
N VAL A 83 -34.04 7.66 -0.39
CA VAL A 83 -34.66 8.68 -1.26
C VAL A 83 -35.65 8.06 -2.28
N ASN A 84 -35.67 6.74 -2.42
CA ASN A 84 -36.54 6.03 -3.37
C ASN A 84 -37.84 5.46 -2.75
N HIS A 85 -38.29 5.98 -1.60
CA HIS A 85 -39.61 5.68 -1.01
C HIS A 85 -40.28 6.98 -0.57
#